data_AF-A0A8T5HQ14-F1
#
_entry.id   AF-A0A8T5HQ14-F1
#
_cell.length_a   1.000
_cell.length_b   1.000
_cell.length_c   1.000
_cell.angle_alpha   90.00
_cell.angle_beta   90.00
_cell.angle_gamma   90.00
#
_symmetry.space_group_name_H-M   'P 1'
#
loop_
_entity.id
_entity.type
_entity.pdbx_description
1 polymer ?
#
loop_
_entity_poly.entity_id
_entity_poly.type
_entity_poly.pdbx_seq_one_letter_code
_entity_poly.pdbx_strand_id
1 'polypeptide(L)'
;MKYFFSSNFVNKNKKAQGLSLNVIIIAVLALIVLVILVMALTGKMSVFNRGASDCVSKGGTCKPVTVGCNSFEQPLLGTNCAKLEPSQQCCLKMEADPNPK
;
A
#
# COMPACT_ATOMS: atom_id res chain seq x y z
N MET A 1 -49.81 -21.15 37.73
CA MET A 1 -49.98 -19.82 38.36
C MET A 1 -49.04 -19.68 39.54
N LYS A 2 -47.90 -18.99 39.37
CA LYS A 2 -47.14 -18.37 40.46
C LYS A 2 -46.12 -17.39 39.89
N TYR A 3 -46.40 -16.12 40.13
CA TYR A 3 -45.55 -14.97 39.87
C TYR A 3 -44.16 -15.18 40.47
N PHE A 4 -43.11 -14.91 39.69
CA PHE A 4 -41.80 -14.50 40.23
C PHE A 4 -41.20 -13.42 39.33
N PHE A 5 -41.98 -12.35 39.17
CA PHE A 5 -41.43 -11.03 38.91
C PHE A 5 -40.61 -10.67 40.15
N SER A 6 -39.31 -10.95 40.15
CA SER A 6 -38.40 -10.47 41.19
C SER A 6 -37.12 -9.97 40.54
N SER A 7 -37.20 -8.67 40.24
CA SER A 7 -36.14 -7.73 39.97
C SER A 7 -34.95 -7.95 40.90
N ASN A 8 -33.91 -8.63 40.44
CA ASN A 8 -32.58 -8.45 40.98
C ASN A 8 -31.93 -7.31 40.18
N PHE A 9 -32.20 -6.08 40.61
CA PHE A 9 -31.32 -4.95 40.32
C PHE A 9 -29.99 -5.25 41.03
N VAL A 10 -29.13 -6.05 40.38
CA VAL A 10 -27.73 -6.16 40.79
C VAL A 10 -27.11 -4.79 40.51
N ASN A 11 -27.05 -3.97 41.56
CA ASN A 11 -26.12 -2.87 41.62
C ASN A 11 -24.71 -3.48 41.60
N LYS A 12 -24.20 -3.77 40.40
CA LYS A 12 -22.78 -4.06 40.19
C LYS A 12 -22.06 -2.74 40.44
N ASN A 13 -21.78 -2.48 41.72
CA ASN A 13 -20.74 -1.56 42.14
C ASN A 13 -19.56 -1.74 41.18
N LYS A 14 -19.19 -0.62 40.57
CA LYS A 14 -18.28 -0.46 39.42
C LYS A 14 -16.97 -1.25 39.60
N LYS A 15 -16.97 -2.54 39.29
CA LYS A 15 -15.78 -3.42 39.29
C LYS A 15 -15.41 -3.88 37.88
N ALA A 16 -15.88 -3.15 36.87
CA ALA A 16 -15.52 -3.33 35.46
C ALA A 16 -14.79 -2.12 34.86
N GLN A 17 -14.34 -1.15 35.68
CA GLN A 17 -13.36 -0.14 35.26
C GLN A 17 -11.94 -0.67 35.54
N GLY A 18 -11.66 -1.89 35.06
CA GLY A 18 -10.39 -2.60 35.31
C GLY A 18 -9.26 -2.21 34.35
N LEU A 19 -9.58 -1.46 33.29
CA LEU A 19 -8.59 -0.78 32.48
C LEU A 19 -8.54 0.65 32.97
N SER A 20 -7.45 1.00 33.65
CA SER A 20 -7.17 2.37 34.08
C SER A 20 -7.40 3.31 32.90
N LEU A 21 -8.10 4.43 33.12
CA LEU A 21 -8.45 5.40 32.08
C LEU A 21 -7.22 5.79 31.23
N ASN A 22 -6.04 5.81 31.87
CA ASN A 22 -4.76 6.04 31.22
C ASN A 22 -4.45 5.05 30.09
N VAL A 23 -4.79 3.77 30.23
CA VAL A 23 -4.57 2.75 29.19
C VAL A 23 -5.45 3.03 27.98
N ILE A 24 -6.69 3.48 28.20
CA ILE A 24 -7.61 3.84 27.12
C ILE A 24 -7.06 5.06 26.37
N ILE A 25 -6.57 6.06 27.09
CA ILE A 25 -5.94 7.26 26.48
C ILE A 25 -4.74 6.85 25.62
N ILE A 26 -3.82 6.04 26.16
CA ILE A 26 -2.62 5.61 25.44
C ILE A 26 -3.00 4.78 24.21
N ALA A 27 -3.99 3.88 24.32
CA ALA A 27 -4.45 3.07 23.20
C ALA A 27 -5.01 3.92 22.06
N VAL A 28 -5.81 4.95 22.37
CA VAL A 28 -6.37 5.86 21.37
C VAL A 28 -5.27 6.72 20.73
N LEU A 29 -4.33 7.24 21.52
CA LEU A 29 -3.19 8.01 20.98
C LEU A 29 -2.33 7.16 20.04
N ALA A 30 -2.02 5.93 20.41
CA ALA A 30 -1.26 5.01 19.58
C ALA A 30 -1.99 4.70 18.25
N LEU A 31 -3.31 4.49 18.31
CA LEU A 31 -4.13 4.24 17.12
C LEU A 31 -4.13 5.46 16.17
N ILE A 32 -4.28 6.68 16.70
CA ILE A 32 -4.23 7.90 15.90
C ILE A 32 -2.87 8.05 15.20
N VAL A 33 -1.77 7.88 15.94
CA VAL A 33 -0.42 7.98 15.36
C VAL A 33 -0.21 6.94 14.27
N LEU A 34 -0.67 5.70 14.48
CA LEU A 34 -0.60 4.64 13.47
C LEU A 34 -1.35 5.03 12.20
N VAL A 35 -2.57 5.57 12.32
CA VAL A 35 -3.36 6.04 11.16
C VAL A 35 -2.61 7.14 10.40
N ILE A 36 -2.03 8.11 11.11
CA ILE A 36 -1.27 9.20 10.48
C ILE A 36 -0.05 8.66 9.73
N LEU A 37 0.70 7.72 10.32
CA LEU A 37 1.84 7.09 9.65
C LEU A 37 1.41 6.34 8.39
N VAL A 38 0.33 5.57 8.45
CA VAL A 38 -0.19 4.85 7.29
C VAL A 38 -0.61 5.83 6.19
N MET A 39 -1.29 6.93 6.52
CA MET A 39 -1.66 7.96 5.54
C MET A 39 -0.43 8.62 4.90
N ALA A 40 0.59 8.96 5.69
CA ALA A 40 1.82 9.58 5.21
C ALA A 40 2.63 8.62 4.31
N LEU A 41 2.75 7.36 4.70
CA LEU A 41 3.42 6.32 3.91
C LEU A 41 2.67 6.03 2.63
N THR A 42 1.33 5.94 2.67
CA THR A 42 0.49 5.71 1.49
C THR A 42 0.64 6.83 0.47
N GLY A 43 0.72 8.09 0.92
CA GLY A 43 0.92 9.24 0.04
C GLY A 43 2.22 9.15 -0.78
N LYS A 44 3.33 8.73 -0.14
CA LYS A 44 4.63 8.56 -0.83
C LYS A 44 4.71 7.25 -1.62
N MET A 45 4.13 6.16 -1.12
CA MET A 45 4.07 4.85 -1.78
C MET A 45 3.33 4.93 -3.13
N SER A 46 2.29 5.77 -3.24
CA SER A 46 1.59 6.01 -4.51
C SER A 46 2.50 6.60 -5.58
N VAL A 47 3.39 7.53 -5.21
CA VAL A 47 4.36 8.14 -6.14
C VAL A 47 5.46 7.13 -6.51
N PHE A 48 5.93 6.35 -5.53
CA PHE A 48 6.92 5.29 -5.76
C PHE A 48 6.38 4.20 -6.71
N ASN A 49 5.13 3.77 -6.53
CA ASN A 49 4.51 2.75 -7.38
C ASN A 49 4.38 3.22 -8.84
N ARG A 50 4.14 4.51 -9.07
CA ARG A 50 4.15 5.11 -10.42
C ARG A 50 5.55 5.05 -11.03
N GLY A 51 6.56 5.53 -10.30
CA GLY A 51 7.96 5.49 -10.74
C GLY A 51 8.48 4.08 -11.01
N ALA A 52 8.08 3.09 -10.20
CA ALA A 52 8.45 1.69 -10.38
C ALA A 52 7.82 1.04 -11.62
N SER A 53 6.67 1.54 -12.07
CA SER A 53 6.00 1.11 -13.31
C SER A 53 6.50 1.85 -14.56
N ASP A 54 7.30 2.91 -14.39
CA ASP A 54 7.79 3.71 -15.51
C ASP A 54 8.92 2.98 -16.24
N CYS A 55 8.75 2.79 -17.55
CA CYS A 55 9.75 2.19 -18.42
C CYS A 55 11.08 2.96 -18.39
N VAL A 56 10.99 4.30 -18.36
CA VAL A 56 12.14 5.20 -18.35
C VAL A 56 12.95 5.07 -17.06
N SER A 57 12.28 4.92 -15.92
CA SER A 57 12.93 4.71 -14.61
C SER A 57 13.72 3.40 -14.54
N LYS A 58 13.38 2.43 -15.39
CA LYS A 58 14.11 1.16 -15.55
C LYS A 58 15.23 1.22 -16.59
N GLY A 59 15.52 2.40 -17.16
CA GLY A 59 16.51 2.57 -18.23
C GLY A 59 16.01 2.14 -19.62
N GLY A 60 14.69 2.03 -19.80
CA GLY A 60 14.07 1.64 -21.05
C GLY A 60 13.49 2.80 -21.85
N THR A 61 13.14 2.51 -23.10
CA THR A 61 12.41 3.43 -23.99
C THR A 61 11.10 2.80 -24.45
N CYS A 62 10.01 3.56 -24.42
CA CYS A 62 8.74 3.11 -25.00
C CYS A 62 8.85 3.14 -26.53
N LYS A 63 8.62 2.00 -27.17
CA LYS A 63 8.56 1.88 -28.63
C LYS A 63 7.27 1.15 -29.04
N PRO A 64 6.72 1.46 -30.22
CA PRO A 64 5.58 0.73 -30.74
C PRO A 64 5.95 -0.72 -31.03
N VAL A 65 5.05 -1.64 -30.69
CA VAL A 65 5.19 -3.10 -30.90
C VAL A 65 5.41 -3.42 -32.38
N THR A 66 4.94 -2.57 -33.29
CA THR A 66 5.15 -2.70 -34.75
C THR A 66 6.60 -2.51 -35.19
N VAL A 67 7.36 -1.65 -34.50
CA VAL A 67 8.79 -1.43 -34.75
C VAL A 67 9.64 -2.47 -34.03
N GLY A 68 9.13 -2.99 -32.90
CA GLY A 68 9.84 -3.96 -32.09
C GLY A 68 10.98 -3.33 -31.29
N CYS A 69 11.58 -4.13 -30.40
CA CYS A 69 12.82 -3.76 -29.74
C CYS A 69 14.01 -4.15 -30.60
N ASN A 70 15.11 -3.40 -30.53
CA ASN A 70 16.34 -3.73 -31.26
C ASN A 70 16.95 -5.05 -30.74
N SER A 71 17.90 -5.63 -31.48
CA SER A 71 18.59 -6.89 -31.08
C SER A 71 19.36 -6.82 -29.75
N PHE A 72 19.56 -5.62 -29.19
CA PHE A 72 20.23 -5.38 -27.90
C PHE A 72 19.26 -4.93 -26.79
N GLU A 73 17.96 -5.06 -27.04
CA GLU A 73 16.91 -4.63 -26.13
C GLU A 73 15.97 -5.79 -25.80
N GLN A 74 15.47 -5.85 -24.56
CA GLN A 74 14.45 -6.82 -24.18
C GLN A 74 13.09 -6.15 -23.96
N PRO A 75 12.00 -6.74 -24.48
CA PRO A 75 10.65 -6.24 -24.25
C PRO A 75 10.20 -6.55 -22.82
N LEU A 76 9.81 -5.52 -22.08
CA LEU A 76 9.21 -5.62 -20.75
C LEU A 76 7.73 -5.22 -20.84
N LEU A 77 6.84 -6.15 -20.48
CA LEU A 77 5.40 -5.96 -20.44
C LEU A 77 4.97 -5.43 -19.05
N GLY A 78 3.87 -4.67 -19.01
CA GLY A 78 3.32 -4.15 -17.75
C GLY A 78 3.93 -2.82 -17.26
N THR A 79 4.55 -2.05 -18.15
CA THR A 79 5.03 -0.69 -17.86
C THR A 79 4.00 0.38 -18.24
N ASN A 80 4.27 1.62 -17.85
CA ASN A 80 3.46 2.78 -18.19
C ASN A 80 3.35 3.06 -19.71
N CYS A 81 4.16 2.43 -20.58
CA CYS A 81 4.05 2.61 -22.03
C CYS A 81 2.67 2.20 -22.57
N ALA A 82 2.06 1.16 -21.98
CA ALA A 82 0.72 0.72 -22.36
C ALA A 82 -0.39 1.72 -22.00
N LYS A 83 -0.11 2.67 -21.09
CA LYS A 83 -1.03 3.78 -20.77
C LYS A 83 -0.96 4.92 -21.78
N LEU A 84 0.15 5.07 -22.51
CA LEU A 84 0.29 6.09 -23.54
C LEU A 84 -0.38 5.61 -24.83
N GLU A 85 -0.08 4.39 -25.25
CA GLU A 85 -0.70 3.75 -26.41
C GLU A 85 -0.86 2.23 -26.16
N PRO A 86 -1.99 1.61 -26.54
CA PRO A 86 -2.24 0.19 -26.31
C PRO A 86 -1.31 -0.75 -27.09
N SER A 87 -0.52 -0.20 -28.02
CA SER A 87 0.41 -0.91 -28.90
C SER A 87 1.87 -0.55 -28.64
N GLN A 88 2.22 -0.02 -27.47
CA GLN A 88 3.62 0.24 -27.09
C GLN A 88 4.12 -0.74 -26.03
N GLN A 89 5.38 -1.16 -26.19
CA GLN A 89 6.11 -1.99 -25.24
C GLN A 89 7.36 -1.26 -24.74
N CYS A 90 7.81 -1.59 -23.53
CA CYS A 90 9.04 -1.03 -22.99
C CYS A 90 10.22 -1.85 -23.49
N CYS A 91 11.17 -1.19 -24.16
CA CYS A 91 12.41 -1.82 -24.58
C CYS A 91 13.52 -1.42 -23.61
N LEU A 92 13.98 -2.37 -22.80
CA LEU A 92 15.12 -2.18 -21.91
C LEU A 92 16.39 -2.44 -22.70
N LYS A 93 17.33 -1.49 -22.70
CA LYS A 93 18.68 -1.79 -23.19
C LYS A 93 19.25 -2.85 -22.26
N MET A 94 19.79 -3.94 -22.82
CA MET A 94 20.60 -4.89 -22.05
C MET A 94 21.93 -4.19 -21.71
N GLU A 95 21.86 -3.20 -20.83
CA GLU A 95 23.02 -2.74 -20.09
C GLU A 95 23.30 -3.87 -19.11
N ALA A 96 24.29 -4.69 -19.42
CA ALA A 96 24.80 -5.67 -18.48
C ALA A 96 25.13 -4.90 -17.20
N ASP A 97 24.38 -5.16 -16.13
CA ASP A 97 24.61 -4.54 -14.83
C ASP A 97 26.08 -4.79 -14.43
N PRO A 98 26.96 -3.76 -14.36
CA PRO A 98 28.35 -3.98 -13.98
C PRO A 98 28.53 -4.17 -12.47
N ASN A 99 27.50 -3.94 -11.64
CA ASN A 99 27.48 -4.21 -10.20
C ASN A 99 26.14 -3.78 -9.58
N PRO A 100 25.53 -4.61 -8.72
CA PRO A 100 25.17 -4.03 -7.43
C PRO A 100 25.32 -5.01 -6.25
N LYS A 101 26.11 -4.54 -5.28
CA LYS A 101 26.31 -4.97 -3.89
C LYS A 101 25.07 -5.49 -3.15
#